data_AF-A0A7U7QNI6-F1
#
_entry.id   AF-A0A7U7QNI6-F1
#
_cell.length_a   1.000
_cell.length_b   1.000
_cell.length_c   1.000
_cell.angle_alpha   90.00
_cell.angle_beta   90.00
_cell.angle_gamma   90.00
#
_symmetry.space_group_name_H-M   'P 1'
#
loop_
_entity.id
_entity.type
_entity.pdbx_description
1 polymer ?
#
loop_
_entity_poly.entity_id
_entity_poly.type
_entity_poly.pdbx_seq_one_letter_code
_entity_poly.pdbx_strand_id
1 'polypeptide(L)'
;AINFNRDKKGRVKSTDYGLMQINSAHIPELMAMGVIHSTDDLYRPCLNVQTGAWILARHFQVCGITWNCLGSYNAGFRADRHETREHYANRIWRIYS
;
A
#
# COMPACT_ATOMS: atom_id res chain seq x y z
N ALA A 1 3.79 13.14 -2.68
CA ALA A 1 3.64 13.14 -1.20
C ALA A 1 4.60 12.11 -0.61
N ILE A 2 5.11 12.35 0.60
CA ILE A 2 5.94 11.41 1.37
C ILE A 2 5.38 11.33 2.80
N ASN A 3 5.29 10.12 3.35
CA ASN A 3 4.84 9.89 4.72
C ASN A 3 5.81 8.96 5.45
N PHE A 4 6.07 9.22 6.74
CA PHE A 4 6.98 8.41 7.56
C PHE A 4 6.19 7.67 8.64
N ASN A 5 6.10 6.34 8.50
CA ASN A 5 5.49 5.48 9.50
C ASN A 5 6.47 5.25 10.65
N ARG A 6 6.09 5.61 11.88
CA ARG A 6 6.97 5.55 13.06
C ARG A 6 6.53 4.49 14.05
N ASP A 7 7.50 3.91 14.78
CA ASP A 7 7.22 3.02 15.91
C ASP A 7 6.84 3.80 17.18
N LYS A 8 6.50 3.08 18.26
CA LYS A 8 6.14 3.68 19.55
C LYS A 8 7.27 4.52 20.18
N LYS A 9 8.51 4.37 19.70
CA LYS A 9 9.70 5.13 20.15
C LYS A 9 10.01 6.31 19.20
N GLY A 10 9.15 6.57 18.21
CA GLY A 10 9.32 7.65 17.24
C GLY A 10 10.29 7.36 16.10
N ARG A 11 10.86 6.14 16.02
CA ARG A 11 11.80 5.76 14.96
C ARG A 11 11.05 5.45 13.67
N VAL A 12 11.57 5.90 12.53
CA VAL A 12 10.99 5.60 11.22
C VAL A 12 11.11 4.10 10.96
N LYS A 13 9.97 3.44 10.71
CA LYS A 13 9.84 2.02 10.42
C LYS A 13 9.69 1.76 8.93
N SER A 14 8.93 2.61 8.24
CA SER A 14 8.75 2.54 6.79
C SER A 14 8.35 3.92 6.26
N THR A 15 8.41 4.08 4.93
CA THR A 15 8.08 5.34 4.24
C THR A 15 7.10 5.06 3.12
N ASP A 16 6.09 5.91 2.96
CA ASP A 16 5.12 5.80 1.87
C ASP A 16 5.36 6.89 0.81
N TYR A 17 5.33 6.50 -0.45
CA TYR A 17 5.71 7.36 -1.57
C TYR A 17 4.55 7.61 -2.54
N GLY A 18 4.41 8.87 -2.96
CA GLY A 18 3.52 9.29 -4.04
C GLY A 18 2.03 9.25 -3.71
N LEU A 19 1.19 9.26 -4.75
CA LEU A 19 -0.26 9.43 -4.65
C LEU A 19 -0.95 8.25 -3.94
N MET A 20 -0.62 7.02 -4.36
CA MET A 20 -1.14 5.77 -3.82
C MET A 20 -0.38 5.30 -2.57
N GLN A 21 0.52 6.13 -2.03
CA GLN A 21 1.23 5.87 -0.77
C GLN A 21 1.91 4.49 -0.77
N ILE A 22 2.72 4.21 -1.79
CA ILE A 22 3.42 2.94 -1.96
C ILE A 22 4.44 2.79 -0.82
N ASN A 23 4.31 1.73 -0.02
CA ASN A 23 5.18 1.53 1.14
C ASN A 23 6.59 1.08 0.74
N SER A 24 7.60 1.51 1.50
CA SER A 24 9.02 1.18 1.33
C SER A 24 9.30 -0.33 1.31
N ALA A 25 8.42 -1.15 1.88
CA ALA A 25 8.53 -2.61 1.85
C ALA A 25 8.45 -3.21 0.42
N HIS A 26 7.82 -2.53 -0.54
CA HIS A 26 7.72 -3.00 -1.92
C HIS A 26 8.93 -2.60 -2.79
N ILE A 27 9.75 -1.64 -2.34
CA ILE A 27 10.82 -1.04 -3.14
C ILE A 27 11.84 -2.06 -3.64
N PRO A 28 12.34 -3.01 -2.82
CA PRO A 28 13.30 -4.00 -3.32
C PRO A 28 12.75 -4.84 -4.47
N GLU A 29 11.48 -5.25 -4.40
CA GLU A 29 10.83 -6.03 -5.45
C GLU A 29 10.60 -5.19 -6.71
N LEU A 30 10.13 -3.95 -6.56
CA LEU A 30 9.91 -3.04 -7.68
C LEU A 30 11.21 -2.71 -8.42
N MET A 31 12.32 -2.54 -7.70
CA MET A 31 13.64 -2.36 -8.29
C MET A 31 14.12 -3.62 -9.00
N ALA A 32 13.95 -4.79 -8.38
CA ALA A 32 14.35 -6.07 -8.98
C ALA A 32 13.59 -6.38 -10.28
N MET A 33 12.32 -5.98 -10.39
CA MET A 33 11.53 -6.10 -11.61
C MET A 33 11.83 -5.01 -12.66
N GLY A 34 12.64 -4.00 -12.33
CA GLY A 34 12.90 -2.85 -13.21
C GLY A 34 11.71 -1.91 -13.39
N VAL A 35 10.70 -1.95 -12.50
CA VAL A 35 9.55 -1.05 -12.52
C VAL A 35 9.95 0.37 -12.09
N ILE A 36 10.88 0.46 -11.14
CA ILE A 36 11.50 1.71 -10.69
C ILE A 36 13.01 1.56 -10.62
N HIS A 37 13.74 2.66 -10.77
CA HIS A 37 15.19 2.72 -10.57
C HIS A 37 15.57 3.43 -9.27
N SER A 38 14.71 4.33 -8.78
CA SER A 38 14.81 4.91 -7.45
C SER A 38 13.40 5.15 -6.86
N THR A 39 13.32 5.52 -5.58
CA THR A 39 12.05 5.92 -4.97
C THR A 39 11.47 7.19 -5.59
N ASP A 40 12.28 8.01 -6.27
CA ASP A 40 11.81 9.26 -6.91
C ASP A 40 10.87 8.99 -8.08
N ASP A 41 11.02 7.83 -8.74
CA ASP A 41 10.10 7.39 -9.79
C ASP A 41 8.65 7.33 -9.31
N LEU A 42 8.45 7.03 -8.01
CA LEU A 42 7.12 6.98 -7.41
C LEU A 42 6.48 8.35 -7.21
N TYR A 43 7.17 9.46 -7.50
CA TYR A 43 6.56 10.79 -7.60
C TYR A 43 5.91 11.05 -8.96
N ARG A 44 6.19 10.23 -9.98
CA ARG A 44 5.51 10.29 -11.28
C ARG A 44 4.09 9.71 -11.12
N PRO A 45 3.01 10.52 -11.29
CA PRO A 45 1.66 10.10 -10.91
C PRO A 45 1.18 8.82 -11.61
N CYS A 46 1.35 8.72 -12.93
CA CYS A 46 0.90 7.55 -13.69
C CYS A 46 1.60 6.27 -13.23
N LEU A 47 2.91 6.31 -13.05
CA LEU A 47 3.70 5.15 -12.59
C LEU A 47 3.28 4.75 -11.17
N ASN A 48 3.08 5.73 -10.29
CA ASN A 48 2.63 5.47 -8.93
C ASN A 48 1.25 4.81 -8.88
N VAL A 49 0.30 5.30 -9.69
CA VAL A 49 -1.04 4.71 -9.79
C VAL A 49 -1.00 3.29 -10.34
N GLN A 50 -0.26 3.05 -11.41
CA GLN A 50 -0.09 1.73 -11.99
C GLN A 50 0.56 0.75 -11.00
N THR A 51 1.58 1.21 -10.27
CA THR A 51 2.27 0.41 -9.24
C THR A 51 1.32 0.05 -8.10
N GLY A 52 0.57 1.02 -7.57
CA GLY A 52 -0.39 0.78 -6.50
C GLY A 52 -1.53 -0.14 -6.92
N ALA A 53 -2.05 0.03 -8.13
CA ALA A 53 -3.06 -0.86 -8.70
C ALA A 53 -2.52 -2.29 -8.86
N TRP A 54 -1.28 -2.46 -9.31
CA TRP A 54 -0.64 -3.77 -9.43
C TRP A 54 -0.45 -4.46 -8.08
N ILE A 55 0.00 -3.72 -7.05
CA ILE A 55 0.10 -4.25 -5.67
C ILE A 55 -1.28 -4.68 -5.17
N LEU A 56 -2.31 -3.84 -5.34
CA LEU A 56 -3.68 -4.16 -4.93
C LEU A 56 -4.22 -5.40 -5.66
N ALA A 57 -3.96 -5.53 -6.96
CA ALA A 57 -4.35 -6.70 -7.73
C ALA A 57 -3.73 -7.99 -7.18
N ARG A 58 -2.44 -7.95 -6.79
CA ARG A 58 -1.78 -9.09 -6.12
C ARG A 58 -2.44 -9.43 -4.79
N HIS A 59 -2.89 -8.44 -4.04
CA HIS A 59 -3.62 -8.70 -2.80
C HIS A 59 -4.93 -9.44 -3.07
N PHE A 60 -5.69 -9.01 -4.09
CA PHE A 60 -6.91 -9.70 -4.51
C PHE A 60 -6.67 -11.13 -5.02
N GLN A 61 -5.50 -11.42 -5.59
CA GLN A 61 -5.13 -12.80 -5.93
C GLN A 61 -4.95 -13.70 -4.70
N VAL A 62 -4.65 -13.13 -3.52
CA VAL A 62 -4.49 -13.89 -2.27
C VAL A 62 -5.81 -14.10 -1.54
N CYS A 63 -6.65 -13.07 -1.42
CA CYS A 63 -7.88 -13.12 -0.60
C CYS A 63 -9.20 -12.91 -1.36
N GLY A 64 -9.17 -12.89 -2.69
CA GLY A 64 -10.34 -12.61 -3.52
C GLY A 64 -10.77 -11.14 -3.47
N ILE A 65 -11.71 -10.76 -4.31
CA ILE A 65 -12.18 -9.37 -4.41
C ILE A 65 -13.23 -9.12 -3.33
N THR A 66 -12.80 -8.63 -2.17
CA THR A 66 -13.67 -8.30 -1.03
C THR A 66 -13.22 -6.99 -0.37
N TRP A 67 -14.11 -6.36 0.40
CA TRP A 67 -13.79 -5.16 1.19
C TRP A 67 -12.67 -5.41 2.20
N ASN A 68 -12.71 -6.53 2.93
CA ASN A 68 -11.62 -6.92 3.82
C ASN A 68 -10.29 -7.03 3.06
N CYS A 69 -10.32 -7.63 1.87
CA CYS A 69 -9.14 -7.80 1.05
C CYS A 69 -8.61 -6.45 0.53
N LEU A 70 -9.48 -5.50 0.16
CA LEU A 70 -9.07 -4.12 -0.13
C LEU A 70 -8.34 -3.49 1.06
N GLY A 71 -8.83 -3.72 2.29
CA GLY A 71 -8.19 -3.32 3.54
C GLY A 71 -6.75 -3.82 3.69
N SER A 72 -6.42 -4.97 3.09
CA SER A 72 -5.06 -5.52 3.15
C SER A 72 -4.04 -4.65 2.42
N TYR A 73 -4.43 -3.78 1.50
CA TYR A 73 -3.49 -2.83 0.88
C TYR A 73 -2.84 -1.89 1.90
N ASN A 74 -3.61 -1.46 2.90
CA ASN A 74 -3.12 -0.60 3.99
C ASN A 74 -2.52 -1.42 5.15
N ALA A 75 -3.16 -2.53 5.51
CA ALA A 75 -2.84 -3.27 6.73
C ALA A 75 -2.07 -4.58 6.48
N GLY A 76 -1.88 -5.03 5.25
CA GLY A 76 -1.26 -6.33 4.95
C GLY A 76 -2.04 -7.55 5.47
N PHE A 77 -1.40 -8.72 5.41
CA PHE A 77 -2.05 -10.03 5.59
C PHE A 77 -1.96 -10.65 7.00
N ARG A 78 -1.30 -10.00 7.96
CA ARG A 78 -1.16 -10.57 9.30
C ARG A 78 -2.53 -10.87 9.92
N ALA A 79 -2.65 -12.04 10.56
CA ALA A 79 -3.92 -12.54 11.11
C ALA A 79 -4.56 -11.57 12.11
N ASP A 80 -3.74 -10.89 12.93
CA ASP A 80 -4.18 -9.91 13.94
C ASP A 80 -4.66 -8.57 13.36
N ARG A 81 -4.75 -8.42 12.04
CA ARG A 81 -5.09 -7.15 11.37
C ARG A 81 -6.47 -7.12 10.72
N HIS A 82 -7.33 -8.11 11.00
CA HIS A 82 -8.66 -8.18 10.41
C HIS A 82 -9.46 -6.89 10.64
N GLU A 83 -9.55 -6.41 11.88
CA GLU A 83 -10.27 -5.18 12.21
C GLU A 83 -9.64 -3.94 11.55
N THR A 84 -8.31 -3.85 11.51
CA THR A 84 -7.62 -2.73 10.83
C THR A 84 -7.94 -2.69 9.33
N ARG A 85 -8.02 -3.87 8.69
CA ARG A 85 -8.44 -3.99 7.28
C ARG A 85 -9.87 -3.50 7.10
N GLU A 86 -10.79 -3.94 7.96
CA GLU A 86 -12.19 -3.49 7.95
C GLU A 86 -12.33 -1.99 8.17
N HIS A 87 -11.59 -1.41 9.11
CA HIS A 87 -11.61 0.04 9.35
C HIS A 87 -11.20 0.84 8.11
N TYR A 88 -10.13 0.43 7.44
CA TYR A 88 -9.71 1.06 6.19
C TYR A 88 -10.75 0.86 5.09
N ALA A 89 -11.25 -0.36 4.92
CA ALA A 89 -12.27 -0.68 3.92
C ALA A 89 -13.54 0.15 4.10
N ASN A 90 -14.04 0.28 5.33
CA ASN A 90 -15.20 1.11 5.67
C ASN A 90 -14.97 2.59 5.36
N ARG A 91 -13.75 3.10 5.56
CA ARG A 91 -13.42 4.48 5.16
C ARG A 91 -13.53 4.67 3.65
N ILE A 92 -13.09 3.69 2.88
CA ILE A 92 -13.19 3.73 1.42
C ILE A 92 -14.64 3.55 0.95
N TRP A 93 -15.39 2.61 1.54
CA TRP A 93 -16.80 2.38 1.23
C TRP A 93 -17.63 3.67 1.28
N ARG A 94 -17.43 4.48 2.33
CA ARG A 94 -18.13 5.77 2.53
C ARG A 94 -17.85 6.84 1.46
N ILE A 95 -16.80 6.68 0.65
CA ILE A 95 -16.46 7.61 -0.44
C ILE A 95 -17.16 7.20 -1.74
N TYR A 96 -17.39 5.90 -1.93
CA TYR A 96 -17.88 5.32 -3.19
C TYR A 96 -19.31 4.79 -3.12
N SER A 97 -19.99 4.95 -1.99
CA SER A 97 -21.40 4.57 -1.76
C SER A 97 -22.21 5.80 -1.43
#